data_AF-A0A3E0QSJ3-F1
#
_entry.id   AF-A0A3E0QSJ3-F1
#
_cell.length_a   1.000
_cell.length_b   1.000
_cell.length_c   1.000
_cell.angle_alpha   90.00
_cell.angle_beta   90.00
_cell.angle_gamma   90.00
#
_symmetry.space_group_name_H-M   'P 1'
#
loop_
_entity.id
_entity.type
_entity.pdbx_description
1 polymer ?
#
loop_
_entity_poly.entity_id
_entity_poly.type
_entity_poly.pdbx_seq_one_letter_code
_entity_poly.pdbx_strand_id
1 'polypeptide(L)'
;MLMKPQLLIALILGNMSGIWIFQYWNAGLVSIPSPASLFLVIGLAPPGDIFCVMLGIAVSAVVSLAVSLVVIGSADDLKERNVSSKEHELIRRLEHVGQWGEVSPVLRNPLAAQPPEKPAPDIGEEGGTFTVCFACDAGLGSSAMGAAILRKKLRALPFGERVTVVHASLDQIPDNADLIVTHHYLLGRAKQSAPGREYMSIGNYTDPAAYETILQKIRSITK
;
A
#
# COMPACT_ATOMS: atom_id res chain seq x y z
N MET A 1 11.01 16.33 9.65
CA MET A 1 10.83 15.39 10.79
C MET A 1 11.08 16.15 12.09
N LEU A 2 10.02 16.66 12.72
CA LEU A 2 10.02 17.12 14.12
C LEU A 2 8.63 16.82 14.70
N MET A 3 8.19 15.56 14.57
CA MET A 3 6.98 15.09 15.23
C MET A 3 7.39 14.72 16.65
N LYS A 4 6.74 15.28 17.68
CA LYS A 4 6.95 14.87 19.07
C LYS A 4 6.72 13.34 19.13
N PRO A 5 7.77 12.50 19.25
CA PRO A 5 7.62 11.04 19.23
C PRO A 5 6.75 10.55 20.39
N GLN A 6 6.53 11.41 21.38
CA GLN A 6 5.62 11.22 22.50
C GLN A 6 4.16 10.94 22.08
N LEU A 7 3.71 11.35 20.89
CA LEU A 7 2.36 11.01 20.41
C LEU A 7 2.17 9.52 20.09
N LEU A 8 3.26 8.79 19.79
CA LEU A 8 3.17 7.34 19.63
C LEU A 8 2.81 6.65 20.94
N ILE A 9 3.23 7.21 22.08
CA ILE A 9 2.91 6.66 23.41
C ILE A 9 1.41 6.78 23.68
N ALA A 10 0.78 7.90 23.29
CA ALA A 10 -0.66 8.08 23.42
C ALA A 10 -1.44 7.03 22.60
N LEU A 11 -0.99 6.75 21.36
CA LEU A 11 -1.61 5.74 20.50
C LEU A 11 -1.46 4.32 21.06
N ILE A 12 -0.27 3.97 21.56
CA ILE A 12 0.01 2.66 22.17
C ILE A 12 -0.87 2.44 23.39
N LEU A 13 -0.95 3.43 24.30
CA LEU A 13 -1.77 3.35 25.51
C LEU A 13 -3.27 3.25 25.18
N GLY A 14 -3.74 4.00 24.19
CA GLY A 14 -5.11 3.87 23.70
C GLY A 14 -5.43 2.47 23.20
N ASN A 15 -4.56 1.90 22.37
CA ASN A 15 -4.74 0.55 21.84
C ASN A 15 -4.72 -0.51 22.97
N MET A 16 -3.79 -0.40 23.92
CA MET A 16 -3.76 -1.27 25.10
C MET A 16 -5.05 -1.22 25.92
N SER A 17 -5.63 -0.02 26.09
CA SER A 17 -6.88 0.13 26.85
C SER A 17 -8.07 -0.58 26.17
N GLY A 18 -8.16 -0.53 24.84
CA GLY A 18 -9.18 -1.24 24.07
C GLY A 18 -9.05 -2.76 24.17
N ILE A 19 -7.83 -3.26 24.00
CA ILE A 19 -7.54 -4.70 24.13
C ILE A 19 -7.92 -5.20 25.53
N TRP A 20 -7.63 -4.42 26.57
CA TRP A 20 -8.00 -4.78 27.94
C TRP A 20 -9.51 -4.87 28.16
N ILE A 21 -10.29 -3.98 27.54
CA ILE A 21 -11.76 -4.00 27.60
C ILE A 21 -12.33 -5.23 26.88
N PHE A 22 -11.76 -5.59 25.73
CA PHE A 22 -12.14 -6.81 25.01
C PHE A 22 -11.81 -8.08 25.82
N GLN A 23 -10.67 -8.10 26.50
CA GLN A 23 -10.31 -9.20 27.41
C GLN A 23 -11.25 -9.29 28.61
N TYR A 24 -11.64 -8.16 29.22
CA TYR A 24 -12.51 -8.14 30.38
C TYR A 24 -13.93 -8.65 30.08
N TRP A 25 -14.48 -8.26 28.92
CA TRP A 25 -15.80 -8.73 28.47
C TRP A 25 -15.76 -10.05 27.68
N ASN A 26 -14.59 -10.66 27.51
CA ASN A 26 -14.37 -11.85 26.69
C ASN A 26 -14.96 -11.72 25.27
N ALA A 27 -14.92 -10.50 24.73
CA ALA A 27 -15.50 -10.16 23.44
C ALA A 27 -14.56 -10.61 22.32
N GLY A 28 -15.07 -11.44 21.41
CA GLY A 28 -14.32 -11.98 20.28
C GLY A 28 -14.91 -11.56 18.95
N LEU A 29 -14.09 -11.55 17.90
CA LEU A 29 -14.57 -11.44 16.52
C LEU A 29 -14.73 -12.84 15.92
N VAL A 30 -15.79 -13.07 15.14
CA VAL A 30 -16.07 -14.37 14.52
C VAL A 30 -14.98 -14.76 13.51
N SER A 31 -14.27 -13.77 12.97
CA SER A 31 -13.14 -13.96 12.06
C SER A 31 -12.18 -12.77 12.11
N ILE A 32 -11.00 -12.92 11.50
CA ILE A 32 -10.00 -11.86 11.39
C ILE A 32 -10.59 -10.75 10.49
N PRO A 33 -10.91 -9.56 11.03
CA PRO A 33 -11.42 -8.48 10.20
C PRO A 33 -10.31 -8.01 9.26
N SER A 34 -10.65 -7.72 8.00
CA SER A 34 -9.71 -7.08 7.08
C SER A 34 -9.26 -5.73 7.68
N PRO A 35 -7.94 -5.44 7.71
CA PRO A 35 -7.34 -4.43 8.58
C PRO A 35 -7.72 -2.95 8.30
N ALA A 36 -8.62 -2.66 7.36
CA ALA A 36 -8.81 -1.31 6.84
C ALA A 36 -10.19 -0.67 7.10
N SER A 37 -11.15 -1.32 7.78
CA SER A 37 -12.48 -0.71 7.97
C SER A 37 -13.15 -1.02 9.31
N LEU A 38 -13.47 0.05 10.06
CA LEU A 38 -14.25 -0.01 11.30
C LEU A 38 -15.64 -0.64 11.08
N PHE A 39 -16.26 -0.36 9.93
CA PHE A 39 -17.57 -0.92 9.59
C PHE A 39 -17.51 -2.43 9.39
N LEU A 40 -16.38 -2.94 8.90
CA LEU A 40 -16.18 -4.37 8.73
C LEU A 40 -15.98 -5.05 10.09
N VAL A 41 -15.26 -4.42 11.02
CA VAL A 41 -15.11 -4.91 12.40
C VAL A 41 -16.46 -5.03 13.09
N ILE A 42 -17.34 -4.02 12.94
CA ILE A 42 -18.69 -4.04 13.51
C ILE A 42 -19.57 -5.08 12.80
N GLY A 43 -19.45 -5.21 11.46
CA GLY A 43 -20.26 -6.15 10.67
C GLY A 43 -19.91 -7.63 10.87
N LEU A 44 -18.68 -7.93 11.30
CA LEU A 44 -18.20 -9.28 11.61
C LEU A 44 -18.29 -9.65 13.10
N ALA A 45 -18.69 -8.70 13.96
CA ALA A 45 -18.83 -8.94 15.39
C ALA A 45 -20.10 -9.78 15.65
N PRO A 46 -20.04 -10.77 16.58
CA PRO A 46 -21.22 -11.52 16.99
C PRO A 46 -22.30 -10.57 17.53
N PRO A 47 -23.59 -10.80 17.28
CA PRO A 47 -24.66 -9.87 17.68
C PRO A 47 -24.74 -9.62 19.19
N GLY A 48 -24.20 -10.50 20.03
CA GLY A 48 -24.08 -10.30 21.48
C GLY A 48 -22.94 -9.38 21.92
N ASP A 49 -21.89 -9.25 21.10
CA ASP A 49 -20.62 -8.60 21.48
C ASP A 49 -20.41 -7.25 20.79
N ILE A 50 -21.27 -6.85 19.84
CA ILE A 50 -21.21 -5.57 19.13
C ILE A 50 -21.13 -4.39 20.11
N PHE A 51 -21.91 -4.43 21.19
CA PHE A 51 -21.92 -3.38 22.21
C PHE A 51 -20.56 -3.26 22.92
N CYS A 52 -19.96 -4.40 23.28
CA CYS A 52 -18.64 -4.47 23.90
C CYS A 52 -17.54 -3.97 22.94
N VAL A 53 -17.63 -4.33 21.66
CA VAL A 53 -16.69 -3.89 20.61
C VAL A 53 -16.74 -2.37 20.43
N MET A 54 -17.94 -1.80 20.30
CA MET A 54 -18.15 -0.35 20.19
C MET A 54 -17.65 0.41 21.42
N LEU A 55 -17.90 -0.13 22.63
CA LEU A 55 -17.44 0.45 23.88
C LEU A 55 -15.91 0.46 23.94
N GLY A 56 -15.24 -0.65 23.61
CA GLY A 56 -13.78 -0.72 23.62
C GLY A 56 -13.12 0.24 22.61
N ILE A 57 -13.70 0.39 21.41
CA ILE A 57 -13.25 1.38 20.41
C ILE A 57 -13.41 2.81 20.96
N ALA A 58 -14.58 3.11 21.54
CA ALA A 58 -14.87 4.43 22.10
C ALA A 58 -13.90 4.77 23.24
N VAL A 59 -13.66 3.85 24.17
CA VAL A 59 -12.72 4.06 25.28
C VAL A 59 -11.29 4.21 24.76
N SER A 60 -10.86 3.41 23.79
CA SER A 60 -9.53 3.54 23.17
C SER A 60 -9.30 4.92 22.57
N ALA A 61 -10.31 5.45 21.88
CA ALA A 61 -10.27 6.77 21.28
C ALA A 61 -10.22 7.87 22.36
N VAL A 62 -11.04 7.77 23.41
CA VAL A 62 -11.06 8.73 24.53
C VAL A 62 -9.72 8.72 25.27
N VAL A 63 -9.16 7.55 25.57
CA VAL A 63 -7.86 7.42 26.26
C VAL A 63 -6.74 7.98 25.39
N SER A 64 -6.70 7.65 24.09
CA SER A 64 -5.72 8.22 23.16
C SER A 64 -5.79 9.74 23.11
N LEU A 65 -7.01 10.28 23.06
CA LEU A 65 -7.26 11.72 23.02
C LEU A 65 -6.85 12.39 24.33
N ALA A 66 -7.21 11.82 25.48
CA ALA A 66 -6.86 12.34 26.80
C ALA A 66 -5.34 12.40 26.99
N VAL A 67 -4.63 11.32 26.68
CA VAL A 67 -3.15 11.28 26.77
C VAL A 67 -2.53 12.26 25.78
N SER A 68 -3.07 12.37 24.56
CA SER A 68 -2.61 13.34 23.57
C SER A 68 -2.75 14.78 24.05
N LEU A 69 -3.87 15.14 24.70
CA LEU A 69 -4.09 16.47 25.26
C LEU A 69 -3.12 16.77 26.41
N VAL A 70 -2.87 15.79 27.28
CA VAL A 70 -1.92 15.94 28.39
C VAL A 70 -0.48 16.11 27.88
N VAL A 71 -0.08 15.36 26.84
CA VAL A 71 1.29 15.40 26.29
C VAL A 71 1.55 16.67 25.46
N ILE A 72 0.53 17.22 24.80
CA ILE A 72 0.68 18.39 23.93
C ILE A 72 0.47 19.72 24.66
N GLY A 73 -0.30 19.72 25.76
CA GLY A 73 -0.89 20.93 26.34
C GLY A 73 -2.32 21.14 25.82
N SER A 74 -3.13 21.86 26.59
CA SER A 74 -4.58 22.07 26.40
C SER A 74 -4.97 22.34 24.94
N ALA A 75 -6.15 21.87 24.52
CA ALA A 75 -6.68 22.04 23.17
C ALA A 75 -6.72 23.52 22.69
N ASP A 76 -6.71 24.47 23.63
CA ASP A 76 -6.63 25.91 23.36
C ASP A 76 -5.27 26.36 22.79
N ASP A 77 -4.15 25.78 23.25
CA ASP A 77 -2.79 26.03 22.72
C ASP A 77 -2.63 25.48 21.28
N LEU A 78 -3.34 24.40 20.96
CA LEU A 78 -3.43 23.85 19.61
C LEU A 78 -4.28 24.73 18.68
N LYS A 79 -5.27 25.46 19.22
CA LYS A 79 -6.16 26.32 18.43
C LYS A 79 -5.45 27.59 17.98
N GLU A 80 -4.67 28.22 18.85
CA GLU A 80 -3.92 29.44 18.52
C GLU A 80 -2.78 29.18 17.52
N ARG A 81 -2.05 28.06 17.66
CA ARG A 81 -0.96 27.69 16.73
C ARG A 81 -1.43 27.19 15.36
N ASN A 82 -2.58 26.50 15.29
CA ASN A 82 -3.11 25.97 14.02
C ASN A 82 -3.85 27.02 13.18
N VAL A 83 -4.49 28.03 13.79
CA VAL A 83 -5.22 29.08 13.05
C VAL A 83 -4.23 29.96 12.25
N SER A 84 -3.12 30.37 12.86
CA SER A 84 -2.09 31.21 12.19
C SER A 84 -1.33 30.49 11.06
N SER A 85 -1.09 29.17 11.20
CA SER A 85 -0.40 28.38 10.17
C SER A 85 -1.31 27.92 9.03
N LYS A 86 -2.60 27.66 9.28
CA LYS A 86 -3.54 27.22 8.24
C LYS A 86 -3.88 28.30 7.24
N GLU A 87 -4.03 29.56 7.64
CA GLU A 87 -4.31 30.66 6.70
C GLU A 87 -3.16 30.87 5.70
N HIS A 88 -1.92 30.86 6.17
CA HIS A 88 -0.73 31.00 5.32
C HIS A 88 -0.53 29.78 4.39
N GLU A 89 -0.93 28.57 4.83
CA GLU A 89 -0.83 27.37 4.01
C GLU A 89 -1.99 27.23 3.01
N LEU A 90 -3.19 27.74 3.33
CA LEU A 90 -4.32 27.75 2.41
C LEU A 90 -4.04 28.67 1.20
N ILE A 91 -3.44 29.84 1.44
CA ILE A 91 -3.07 30.80 0.39
C ILE A 91 -2.03 30.19 -0.56
N ARG A 92 -1.03 29.46 -0.04
CA ARG A 92 -0.04 28.74 -0.87
C ARG A 92 -0.62 27.51 -1.60
N ARG A 93 -1.56 26.80 -0.99
CA ARG A 93 -2.20 25.63 -1.62
C ARG A 93 -3.17 26.06 -2.71
N LEU A 94 -3.92 27.15 -2.54
CA LEU A 94 -4.85 27.64 -3.56
C LEU A 94 -4.14 28.07 -4.85
N GLU A 95 -2.88 28.54 -4.77
CA GLU A 95 -2.07 28.89 -5.94
C GLU A 95 -1.65 27.65 -6.77
N HIS A 96 -1.43 26.49 -6.13
CA HIS A 96 -1.07 25.23 -6.79
C HIS A 96 -2.26 24.27 -7.04
N VAL A 97 -3.46 24.59 -6.55
CA VAL A 97 -4.68 23.77 -6.67
C VAL A 97 -5.56 24.22 -7.86
N GLY A 98 -5.06 25.13 -8.71
CA GLY A 98 -5.68 25.49 -9.99
C GLY A 98 -5.73 24.37 -11.06
N GLN A 99 -5.25 23.16 -10.76
CA GLN A 99 -5.25 22.00 -11.67
C GLN A 99 -5.92 20.74 -11.11
N TRP A 100 -7.02 20.89 -10.34
CA TRP A 100 -7.85 19.76 -9.93
C TRP A 100 -8.94 19.38 -10.94
N GLY A 101 -8.71 19.69 -12.22
CA GLY A 101 -9.60 19.37 -13.35
C GLY A 101 -9.29 18.06 -14.08
N GLU A 102 -8.12 17.44 -13.89
CA GLU A 102 -7.68 16.29 -14.71
C GLU A 102 -7.07 15.12 -13.93
N VAL A 103 -7.63 14.78 -12.76
CA VAL A 103 -7.31 13.50 -12.09
C VAL A 103 -8.49 12.55 -12.10
N SER A 104 -8.63 11.94 -13.28
CA SER A 104 -8.96 10.54 -13.56
C SER A 104 -10.23 9.89 -12.94
N PRO A 105 -10.96 9.07 -13.74
CA PRO A 105 -12.28 8.49 -13.44
C PRO A 105 -12.32 7.45 -12.30
N VAL A 106 -11.25 7.32 -11.52
CA VAL A 106 -11.08 6.29 -10.48
C VAL A 106 -11.96 6.55 -9.24
N LEU A 107 -12.34 7.81 -8.99
CA LEU A 107 -13.26 8.15 -7.89
C LEU A 107 -14.74 7.92 -8.22
N ARG A 108 -15.10 7.68 -9.50
CA ARG A 108 -16.51 7.70 -9.95
C ARG A 108 -17.20 6.35 -9.93
N ASN A 109 -16.51 5.23 -9.68
CA ASN A 109 -17.18 3.93 -9.68
C ASN A 109 -16.66 2.97 -8.59
N PRO A 110 -17.28 2.98 -7.39
CA PRO A 110 -16.99 2.02 -6.33
C PRO A 110 -17.34 0.57 -6.71
N LEU A 111 -18.12 0.35 -7.79
CA LEU A 111 -18.45 -0.98 -8.32
C LEU A 111 -17.41 -1.53 -9.32
N ALA A 112 -16.42 -0.72 -9.76
CA ALA A 112 -15.36 -1.17 -10.68
C ALA A 112 -14.06 -1.59 -9.94
N ALA A 113 -14.02 -1.47 -8.62
CA ALA A 113 -12.93 -1.94 -7.78
C ALA A 113 -13.30 -3.27 -7.13
N GLN A 114 -13.64 -4.27 -7.94
CA GLN A 114 -13.34 -5.63 -7.55
C GLN A 114 -11.82 -5.79 -7.68
N PRO A 115 -11.08 -6.09 -6.60
CA PRO A 115 -9.74 -6.64 -6.75
C PRO A 115 -9.86 -7.92 -7.60
N PRO A 116 -8.94 -8.20 -8.55
CA PRO A 116 -8.83 -9.57 -9.03
C PRO A 116 -8.42 -10.44 -7.84
N GLU A 117 -9.41 -11.05 -7.24
CA GLU A 117 -9.30 -12.07 -6.21
C GLU A 117 -8.99 -13.39 -6.92
N LYS A 118 -7.70 -13.75 -6.93
CA LYS A 118 -7.24 -15.12 -6.71
C LYS A 118 -5.77 -15.11 -6.28
N PRO A 119 -5.47 -15.43 -5.01
CA PRO A 119 -4.17 -15.93 -4.60
C PRO A 119 -4.16 -17.45 -4.82
N ALA A 120 -3.59 -17.88 -5.94
CA ALA A 120 -3.10 -19.24 -6.12
C ALA A 120 -1.68 -19.12 -6.72
N PRO A 121 -0.75 -20.03 -6.36
CA PRO A 121 0.57 -20.04 -6.96
C PRO A 121 0.43 -20.52 -8.42
N ASP A 122 0.31 -19.60 -9.36
CA ASP A 122 0.34 -19.94 -10.79
C ASP A 122 1.80 -20.10 -11.23
N ILE A 123 2.24 -21.34 -11.10
CA ILE A 123 3.27 -21.91 -11.93
C ILE A 123 2.62 -22.11 -13.31
N GLY A 124 2.79 -21.11 -14.20
CA GLY A 124 2.60 -21.23 -15.64
C GLY A 124 1.17 -20.98 -16.16
N GLU A 125 0.99 -19.85 -16.85
CA GLU A 125 0.23 -19.84 -18.10
C GLU A 125 1.03 -19.06 -19.17
N GLU A 126 1.45 -19.82 -20.18
CA GLU A 126 2.13 -19.38 -21.39
C GLU A 126 1.12 -18.75 -22.34
N GLY A 127 1.37 -17.52 -22.79
CA GLY A 127 0.48 -16.83 -23.73
C GLY A 127 0.98 -15.45 -24.15
N GLY A 128 1.81 -14.81 -23.32
CA GLY A 128 2.62 -13.68 -23.73
C GLY A 128 3.90 -14.17 -24.40
N THR A 129 4.26 -13.59 -25.54
CA THR A 129 5.55 -13.86 -26.21
C THR A 129 6.75 -13.31 -25.43
N PHE A 130 6.50 -12.49 -24.40
CA PHE A 130 7.54 -11.85 -23.59
C PHE A 130 7.14 -11.79 -22.10
N THR A 131 7.96 -12.32 -21.21
CA THR A 131 7.69 -12.39 -19.77
C THR A 131 8.61 -11.47 -18.97
N VAL A 132 8.02 -10.54 -18.22
CA VAL A 132 8.71 -9.63 -17.30
C VAL A 132 8.51 -10.10 -15.86
N CYS A 133 9.60 -10.41 -15.15
CA CYS A 133 9.57 -10.82 -13.76
C CYS A 133 10.10 -9.72 -12.83
N PHE A 134 9.28 -9.26 -11.89
CA PHE A 134 9.74 -8.44 -10.77
C PHE A 134 10.26 -9.32 -9.64
N ALA A 135 11.54 -9.20 -9.31
CA ALA A 135 12.16 -9.97 -8.22
C ALA A 135 12.50 -9.07 -7.02
N CYS A 136 12.15 -9.51 -5.82
CA CYS A 136 12.63 -8.93 -4.57
C CYS A 136 12.93 -10.02 -3.54
N ASP A 137 13.52 -9.67 -2.40
CA ASP A 137 14.02 -10.67 -1.43
C ASP A 137 12.93 -11.65 -0.97
N ALA A 138 11.76 -11.12 -0.59
CA ALA A 138 10.62 -11.91 -0.12
C ALA A 138 9.54 -12.19 -1.18
N GLY A 139 9.59 -11.53 -2.35
CA GLY A 139 8.59 -11.70 -3.42
C GLY A 139 7.18 -11.13 -3.17
N LEU A 140 6.89 -10.58 -1.98
CA LEU A 140 5.52 -10.19 -1.56
C LEU A 140 5.28 -8.66 -1.47
N GLY A 141 6.33 -7.85 -1.44
CA GLY A 141 6.22 -6.41 -1.20
C GLY A 141 6.41 -5.57 -2.45
N SER A 142 7.63 -5.04 -2.61
CA SER A 142 7.99 -4.14 -3.70
C SER A 142 7.84 -4.76 -5.09
N SER A 143 8.10 -6.06 -5.24
CA SER A 143 7.93 -6.78 -6.50
C SER A 143 6.47 -6.89 -6.91
N ALA A 144 5.56 -7.18 -5.97
CA ALA A 144 4.12 -7.25 -6.21
C ALA A 144 3.54 -5.88 -6.61
N MET A 145 3.96 -4.82 -5.91
CA MET A 145 3.58 -3.44 -6.27
C MET A 145 4.07 -3.07 -7.67
N GLY A 146 5.34 -3.35 -7.98
CA GLY A 146 5.90 -3.00 -9.28
C GLY A 146 5.26 -3.74 -10.45
N ALA A 147 5.00 -5.05 -10.27
CA ALA A 147 4.24 -5.84 -11.22
C ALA A 147 2.83 -5.27 -11.43
N ALA A 148 2.12 -4.87 -10.36
CA ALA A 148 0.78 -4.28 -10.47
C ALA A 148 0.77 -2.95 -11.24
N ILE A 149 1.75 -2.07 -10.99
CA ILE A 149 1.90 -0.79 -11.70
C ILE A 149 2.18 -1.04 -13.19
N LEU A 150 3.12 -1.93 -13.53
CA LEU A 150 3.45 -2.23 -14.92
C LEU A 150 2.25 -2.86 -15.65
N ARG A 151 1.55 -3.84 -15.04
CA ARG A 151 0.32 -4.43 -15.61
C ARG A 151 -0.74 -3.37 -15.89
N LYS A 152 -0.92 -2.40 -14.99
CA LYS A 152 -1.85 -1.29 -15.19
C LYS A 152 -1.46 -0.43 -16.38
N LYS A 153 -0.17 -0.10 -16.54
CA LYS A 153 0.32 0.68 -17.69
C LYS A 153 0.22 -0.08 -19.01
N LEU A 154 0.54 -1.38 -19.01
CA LEU A 154 0.48 -2.23 -20.20
C LEU A 154 -0.95 -2.37 -20.74
N ARG A 155 -1.97 -2.47 -19.88
CA ARG A 155 -3.38 -2.51 -20.31
C ARG A 155 -3.85 -1.27 -21.08
N ALA A 156 -3.17 -0.13 -20.91
CA ALA A 156 -3.48 1.09 -21.66
C ALA A 156 -2.81 1.13 -23.04
N LEU A 157 -1.97 0.15 -23.38
CA LEU A 157 -1.17 0.12 -24.60
C LEU A 157 -1.52 -1.09 -25.48
N PRO A 158 -1.53 -0.96 -26.82
CA PRO A 158 -1.97 -2.02 -27.74
C PRO A 158 -1.04 -3.25 -27.77
N PHE A 159 0.19 -3.14 -27.26
CA PHE A 159 1.13 -4.27 -27.15
C PHE A 159 1.06 -4.98 -25.80
N GLY A 160 0.23 -4.50 -24.87
CA GLY A 160 0.14 -5.03 -23.51
C GLY A 160 -0.31 -6.49 -23.44
N GLU A 161 -1.10 -6.95 -24.40
CA GLU A 161 -1.59 -8.35 -24.47
C GLU A 161 -0.48 -9.36 -24.78
N ARG A 162 0.66 -8.91 -25.32
CA ARG A 162 1.80 -9.79 -25.65
C ARG A 162 2.79 -9.96 -24.51
N VAL A 163 2.59 -9.22 -23.41
CA VAL A 163 3.55 -9.11 -22.32
C VAL A 163 2.94 -9.67 -21.04
N THR A 164 3.49 -10.78 -20.57
CA THR A 164 3.13 -11.36 -19.28
C THR A 164 4.00 -10.73 -18.19
N VAL A 165 3.38 -10.24 -17.12
CA VAL A 165 4.11 -9.68 -15.97
C VAL A 165 3.89 -10.56 -14.76
N VAL A 166 4.98 -11.04 -14.16
CA VAL A 166 4.99 -11.87 -12.95
C VAL A 166 5.84 -11.22 -11.85
N HIS A 167 5.70 -11.69 -10.62
CA HIS A 167 6.59 -11.34 -9.53
C HIS A 167 7.01 -12.59 -8.76
N ALA A 168 8.23 -12.58 -8.24
CA ALA A 168 8.80 -13.71 -7.50
C ALA A 168 9.79 -13.24 -6.43
N SER A 169 10.19 -14.17 -5.56
CA SER A 169 11.40 -14.00 -4.73
C SER A 169 12.65 -14.15 -5.60
N LEU A 170 13.78 -13.58 -5.17
CA LEU A 170 15.09 -13.78 -5.80
C LEU A 170 15.48 -15.25 -5.92
N ASP A 171 15.03 -16.10 -5.00
CA ASP A 171 15.37 -17.53 -4.98
C ASP A 171 14.40 -18.38 -5.83
N GLN A 172 13.32 -17.78 -6.35
CA GLN A 172 12.25 -18.46 -7.10
C GLN A 172 11.93 -17.74 -8.42
N ILE A 173 12.95 -17.17 -9.07
CA ILE A 173 12.76 -16.48 -10.35
C ILE A 173 12.40 -17.53 -11.42
N PRO A 174 11.25 -17.37 -12.12
CA PRO A 174 10.81 -18.36 -13.09
C PRO A 174 11.73 -18.41 -14.30
N ASP A 175 11.89 -19.62 -14.86
CA ASP A 175 12.92 -19.84 -15.88
C ASP A 175 12.63 -19.21 -17.24
N ASN A 176 11.34 -18.99 -17.51
CA ASN A 176 10.81 -18.34 -18.69
C ASN A 176 10.78 -16.80 -18.58
N ALA A 177 11.44 -16.19 -17.59
CA ALA A 177 11.54 -14.74 -17.49
C ALA A 177 12.59 -14.17 -18.46
N ASP A 178 12.13 -13.42 -19.45
CA ASP A 178 13.00 -12.74 -20.43
C ASP A 178 13.67 -11.51 -19.82
N LEU A 179 12.93 -10.72 -19.03
CA LEU A 179 13.43 -9.52 -18.36
C LEU A 179 13.18 -9.57 -16.86
N ILE A 180 14.25 -9.49 -16.08
CA ILE A 180 14.17 -9.45 -14.61
C ILE A 180 14.35 -8.01 -14.13
N VAL A 181 13.32 -7.47 -13.47
CA VAL A 181 13.37 -6.14 -12.84
C VAL A 181 13.57 -6.30 -11.34
N THR A 182 14.62 -5.67 -10.80
CA THR A 182 14.96 -5.73 -9.37
C THR A 182 15.49 -4.40 -8.87
N HIS A 183 15.63 -4.24 -7.55
CA HIS A 183 16.23 -3.06 -6.97
C HIS A 183 17.76 -3.07 -7.16
N HIS A 184 18.42 -1.91 -7.27
CA HIS A 184 19.87 -1.83 -7.48
C HIS A 184 20.67 -2.59 -6.40
N TYR A 185 20.23 -2.55 -5.14
CA TYR A 185 20.85 -3.30 -4.03
C TYR A 185 20.74 -4.82 -4.17
N LEU A 186 19.71 -5.31 -4.86
CA LEU A 186 19.43 -6.75 -5.00
C LEU A 186 19.97 -7.32 -6.32
N LEU A 187 20.50 -6.48 -7.22
CA LEU A 187 20.99 -6.89 -8.53
C LEU A 187 22.14 -7.90 -8.45
N GLY A 188 23.03 -7.77 -7.48
CA GLY A 188 24.13 -8.73 -7.27
C GLY A 188 23.62 -10.13 -6.94
N ARG A 189 22.68 -10.22 -5.99
CA ARG A 189 22.03 -11.48 -5.60
C ARG A 189 21.17 -12.06 -6.72
N ALA A 190 20.45 -11.21 -7.44
CA ALA A 190 19.63 -11.62 -8.57
C ALA A 190 20.47 -12.32 -9.66
N LYS A 191 21.65 -11.75 -9.99
CA LYS A 191 22.60 -12.33 -10.97
C LYS A 191 23.23 -13.64 -10.50
N GLN A 192 23.45 -13.81 -9.20
CA GLN A 192 23.94 -15.07 -8.65
C GLN A 192 22.87 -16.17 -8.72
N SER A 193 21.61 -15.81 -8.47
CA SER A 193 20.48 -16.75 -8.49
C SER A 193 20.14 -17.22 -9.91
N ALA A 194 20.13 -16.30 -10.90
CA ALA A 194 19.75 -16.61 -12.28
C ALA A 194 20.79 -16.11 -13.32
N PRO A 195 22.00 -16.70 -13.37
CA PRO A 195 23.06 -16.22 -14.26
C PRO A 195 22.64 -16.28 -15.74
N GLY A 196 23.09 -15.31 -16.54
CA GLY A 196 22.88 -15.28 -17.99
C GLY A 196 21.55 -14.68 -18.47
N ARG A 197 20.73 -14.13 -17.57
CA ARG A 197 19.48 -13.43 -17.92
C ARG A 197 19.66 -11.92 -18.07
N GLU A 198 18.66 -11.27 -18.69
CA GLU A 198 18.64 -9.82 -18.82
C GLU A 198 18.06 -9.17 -17.55
N TYR A 199 18.83 -8.22 -16.99
CA TYR A 199 18.45 -7.52 -15.76
C TYR A 199 18.24 -6.04 -15.99
N MET A 200 17.23 -5.48 -15.32
CA MET A 200 17.05 -4.05 -15.17
C MET A 200 16.95 -3.69 -13.68
N SER A 201 17.84 -2.80 -13.23
CA SER A 201 17.76 -2.22 -11.89
C SER A 201 16.91 -0.97 -11.88
N ILE A 202 16.04 -0.86 -10.87
CA ILE A 202 15.32 0.36 -10.53
C ILE A 202 15.73 0.85 -9.14
N GLY A 203 15.72 2.16 -8.94
CA GLY A 203 16.01 2.77 -7.63
C GLY A 203 14.77 2.95 -6.76
N ASN A 204 13.59 3.11 -7.36
CA ASN A 204 12.34 3.23 -6.62
C ASN A 204 11.18 2.62 -7.43
N TYR A 205 10.38 1.78 -6.78
CA TYR A 205 9.25 1.08 -7.38
C TYR A 205 8.04 1.98 -7.63
N THR A 206 8.05 3.23 -7.15
CA THR A 206 6.98 4.21 -7.43
C THR A 206 7.39 5.26 -8.46
N ASP A 207 8.65 5.26 -8.92
CA ASP A 207 9.14 6.30 -9.82
C ASP A 207 8.56 6.12 -11.23
N PRO A 208 7.74 7.06 -11.74
CA PRO A 208 7.15 6.95 -13.06
C PRO A 208 8.18 6.84 -14.18
N ALA A 209 9.32 7.54 -14.06
CA ALA A 209 10.36 7.59 -15.08
C ALA A 209 10.98 6.21 -15.33
N ALA A 210 11.21 5.44 -14.27
CA ALA A 210 11.72 4.08 -14.37
C ALA A 210 10.79 3.16 -15.18
N TYR A 211 9.47 3.28 -14.98
CA TYR A 211 8.50 2.49 -15.75
C TYR A 211 8.43 2.90 -17.22
N GLU A 212 8.62 4.18 -17.55
CA GLU A 212 8.70 4.60 -18.96
C GLU A 212 9.91 3.97 -19.65
N THR A 213 11.07 3.89 -18.98
CA THR A 213 12.25 3.19 -19.49
C THR A 213 12.00 1.69 -19.68
N ILE A 214 11.34 1.04 -18.72
CA ILE A 214 10.93 -0.38 -18.83
C ILE A 214 10.04 -0.57 -20.06
N LEU A 215 9.02 0.26 -20.23
CA LEU A 215 8.07 0.19 -21.34
C LEU A 215 8.74 0.43 -22.69
N GLN A 216 9.64 1.41 -22.79
CA GLN A 216 10.42 1.67 -24.01
C GLN A 216 11.26 0.46 -24.40
N LYS A 217 11.88 -0.20 -23.42
CA LYS A 217 12.68 -1.41 -23.68
C LYS A 217 11.82 -2.58 -24.14
N ILE A 218 10.71 -2.84 -23.46
CA ILE A 218 9.73 -3.87 -23.87
C ILE A 218 9.24 -3.58 -25.30
N ARG A 219 8.96 -2.32 -25.61
CA ARG A 219 8.54 -1.90 -26.95
C ARG A 219 9.61 -2.13 -28.01
N SER A 220 10.89 -1.95 -27.70
CA SER A 220 11.97 -2.24 -28.67
C SER A 220 12.15 -3.73 -28.97
N ILE A 221 11.81 -4.60 -28.02
CA ILE A 221 11.96 -6.06 -28.15
C ILE A 221 10.73 -6.70 -28.80
N THR A 222 9.54 -6.14 -28.56
CA THR A 222 8.25 -6.70 -29.02
C THR A 222 7.81 -6.14 -30.39
N LYS A 223 8.65 -5.36 -31.06
CA LYS A 223 8.34 -4.72 -32.35
C LYS A 223 8.59 -5.65 -33.52
#